data_AF-A0A0K0FCU5-F1
#
_entry.id   AF-A0A0K0FCU5-F1
#
_cell.length_a   1.000
_cell.length_b   1.000
_cell.length_c   1.000
_cell.angle_alpha   90.00
_cell.angle_beta   90.00
_cell.angle_gamma   90.00
#
_symmetry.space_group_name_H-M   'P 1'
#
loop_
_entity.id
_entity.type
_entity.pdbx_description
1 polymer ?
#
loop_
_entity_poly.entity_id
_entity_poly.type
_entity_poly.pdbx_seq_one_letter_code
_entity_poly.pdbx_strand_id
1 'polypeptide(L)'
;MKYFFLIHILLSALFIVILCQTIQYGKWKNLDPNSPVVRKWAKEGVSLYGAEKNKTFILVRVLRAQTKKGFSPPNITIKRRRVDCTAKNTVCHRSGGCIRTLRTIIMNYLNGTRTINVRLI
;
A
#
# COMPACT_ATOMS: atom_id res chain seq x y z
N MET A 1 30.86 -36.99 -11.58
CA MET A 1 29.82 -36.32 -12.39
C MET A 1 28.50 -36.08 -11.62
N LYS A 2 27.86 -37.09 -11.01
CA LYS A 2 26.55 -36.92 -10.31
C LYS A 2 26.54 -35.88 -9.18
N TYR A 3 27.58 -35.83 -8.35
CA TYR A 3 27.68 -34.88 -7.23
C TYR A 3 27.81 -33.41 -7.68
N PHE A 4 28.38 -33.17 -8.86
CA PHE A 4 28.55 -31.83 -9.41
C PHE A 4 27.20 -31.18 -9.77
N PHE A 5 26.26 -31.99 -10.27
CA PHE A 5 24.92 -31.55 -10.60
C PHE A 5 24.10 -31.18 -9.35
N LEU A 6 24.22 -31.98 -8.29
CA LEU A 6 23.58 -31.70 -6.99
C LEU A 6 24.08 -30.41 -6.36
N ILE A 7 25.39 -30.16 -6.41
CA ILE A 7 26.00 -28.93 -5.91
C ILE A 7 25.50 -27.70 -6.70
N HIS A 8 25.38 -27.81 -8.02
CA HIS A 8 24.85 -26.72 -8.83
C HIS A 8 23.38 -26.41 -8.53
N ILE A 9 22.53 -27.42 -8.35
CA ILE A 9 21.12 -27.22 -7.99
C ILE A 9 21.03 -26.54 -6.61
N LEU A 10 21.84 -26.97 -5.65
CA LEU A 10 21.88 -26.38 -4.30
C LEU A 10 22.31 -24.92 -4.34
N LEU A 11 23.38 -24.60 -5.08
CA LEU A 11 23.88 -23.23 -5.28
C LEU A 11 22.84 -22.35 -5.98
N SER A 12 22.16 -22.87 -6.99
CA SER A 12 21.11 -22.15 -7.72
C SER A 12 19.93 -21.84 -6.81
N ALA A 13 19.49 -22.81 -6.00
CA ALA A 13 18.41 -22.62 -5.05
C ALA A 13 18.79 -21.61 -3.95
N LEU A 14 20.00 -21.71 -3.39
CA LEU A 14 20.54 -20.73 -2.44
C LEU A 14 20.60 -19.34 -3.04
N PHE A 15 21.07 -19.21 -4.28
CA PHE A 15 21.15 -17.94 -4.99
C PHE A 15 19.77 -17.33 -5.19
N ILE A 16 18.76 -18.12 -5.60
CA ILE A 16 17.37 -17.65 -5.73
C ILE A 16 16.80 -17.19 -4.39
N VAL A 17 17.03 -17.95 -3.32
CA VAL A 17 16.55 -17.59 -1.97
C VAL A 17 17.20 -16.29 -1.49
N ILE A 18 18.51 -16.13 -1.68
CA ILE A 18 19.24 -14.90 -1.32
C ILE A 18 18.79 -13.71 -2.18
N LEU A 19 18.54 -13.91 -3.48
CA LEU A 19 18.05 -12.86 -4.38
C LEU A 19 16.63 -12.41 -3.99
N CYS A 20 15.76 -13.36 -3.62
CA CYS A 20 14.42 -13.06 -3.12
C CYS A 20 14.44 -12.32 -1.77
N GLN A 21 15.40 -12.63 -0.89
CA GLN A 21 15.56 -11.96 0.41
C GLN A 21 16.20 -10.57 0.29
N THR A 22 17.04 -10.32 -0.73
CA THR A 22 17.71 -9.03 -0.97
C THR A 22 16.82 -7.99 -1.67
N ILE A 23 15.54 -8.30 -1.92
CA ILE A 23 14.49 -7.29 -2.17
C ILE A 23 14.29 -6.50 -0.87
N GLN A 24 15.26 -5.65 -0.53
CA GLN A 24 15.26 -4.81 0.64
C GLN A 24 14.15 -3.77 0.51
N TYR A 25 13.01 -4.16 1.05
CA TYR A 25 11.92 -3.29 1.40
C TYR A 25 12.42 -2.26 2.43
N GLY A 26 12.81 -1.05 2.00
CA GLY A 26 13.34 0.00 2.87
C GLY A 26 12.46 0.33 4.09
N LYS A 27 12.99 0.99 5.12
CA LYS A 27 12.19 1.34 6.31
C LYS A 27 11.00 2.24 5.93
N TRP A 28 9.87 2.04 6.62
CA TRP A 28 8.73 2.95 6.49
C TRP A 28 9.11 4.32 7.04
N LYS A 29 8.89 5.36 6.24
CA LYS A 29 9.05 6.75 6.66
C LYS A 29 7.67 7.35 6.86
N ASN A 30 7.47 8.04 7.99
CA ASN A 30 6.24 8.77 8.23
C ASN A 30 6.16 9.97 7.28
N LEU A 31 4.96 10.26 6.81
CA LEU A 31 4.61 11.45 6.05
C LEU A 31 3.72 12.34 6.92
N ASP A 32 3.73 13.63 6.64
CA ASP A 32 2.79 14.56 7.27
C ASP A 32 1.33 14.20 6.89
N PRO A 33 0.47 13.84 7.86
CA PRO A 33 -0.94 13.55 7.62
C PRO A 33 -1.74 14.73 7.07
N ASN A 34 -1.30 15.96 7.35
CA ASN A 34 -2.00 17.18 6.95
C ASN A 34 -1.62 17.66 5.54
N SER A 35 -0.56 17.09 4.96
CA SER A 35 -0.11 17.41 3.61
C SER A 35 -1.25 17.28 2.59
N PRO A 36 -1.44 18.26 1.69
CA PRO A 36 -2.51 18.23 0.69
C PRO A 36 -2.44 17.00 -0.22
N VAL A 37 -1.22 16.52 -0.49
CA VAL A 37 -0.98 15.32 -1.29
C VAL A 37 -1.47 14.06 -0.57
N VAL A 38 -1.21 13.95 0.73
CA VAL A 38 -1.68 12.82 1.56
C VAL A 38 -3.21 12.85 1.70
N ARG A 39 -3.79 14.03 1.89
CA ARG A 39 -5.25 14.18 1.93
C ARG A 39 -5.91 13.82 0.61
N LYS A 40 -5.29 14.16 -0.54
CA LYS A 40 -5.77 13.74 -1.87
C LYS A 40 -5.80 12.21 -1.99
N TRP A 41 -4.72 11.54 -1.59
CA TRP A 41 -4.65 10.08 -1.56
C TRP A 41 -5.73 9.45 -0.69
N ALA A 42 -5.94 10.00 0.51
CA ALA A 42 -7.00 9.53 1.40
C ALA A 42 -8.37 9.71 0.76
N LYS A 43 -8.68 10.89 0.20
CA LYS A 43 -9.96 11.18 -0.47
C LYS A 43 -10.24 10.20 -1.61
N GLU A 44 -9.26 9.94 -2.47
CA GLU A 44 -9.41 8.96 -3.55
C GLU A 44 -9.67 7.56 -3.00
N GLY A 45 -8.96 7.15 -1.94
CA GLY A 45 -9.23 5.88 -1.26
C GLY A 45 -10.63 5.80 -0.66
N VAL A 46 -11.08 6.84 0.02
CA VAL A 46 -12.45 6.92 0.55
C VAL A 46 -13.48 6.80 -0.58
N SER A 47 -13.27 7.50 -1.69
CA SER A 47 -14.16 7.47 -2.85
C SER A 47 -14.24 6.07 -3.47
N LEU A 48 -13.10 5.38 -3.63
CA LEU A 48 -13.06 4.01 -4.15
C LEU A 48 -13.78 3.03 -3.23
N TYR A 49 -13.57 3.14 -1.93
CA TYR A 49 -14.29 2.31 -0.95
C TYR A 49 -15.81 2.58 -0.98
N GLY A 50 -16.20 3.84 -1.14
CA GLY A 50 -17.60 4.21 -1.31
C GLY A 50 -18.23 3.61 -2.56
N ALA A 51 -17.53 3.69 -3.70
CA ALA A 51 -17.95 3.07 -4.96
C ALA A 51 -18.13 1.55 -4.81
N GLU A 52 -17.17 0.87 -4.16
CA GLU A 52 -17.25 -0.59 -3.90
C GLU A 52 -18.45 -0.97 -3.03
N LYS A 53 -18.84 -0.11 -2.07
CA LYS A 53 -19.98 -0.35 -1.17
C LYS A 53 -21.29 0.27 -1.66
N ASN A 54 -21.30 0.86 -2.86
CA ASN A 54 -22.42 1.64 -3.40
C ASN A 54 -22.96 2.69 -2.39
N LYS A 55 -22.05 3.39 -1.71
CA LYS A 55 -22.35 4.37 -0.65
C LYS A 55 -21.42 5.57 -0.77
N THR A 56 -21.91 6.74 -0.38
CA THR A 56 -21.08 7.95 -0.40
C THR A 56 -20.39 8.13 0.95
N PHE A 57 -19.06 8.17 0.93
CA PHE A 57 -18.24 8.44 2.10
C PHE A 57 -17.45 9.73 1.92
N ILE A 58 -17.32 10.50 3.00
CA ILE A 58 -16.48 11.69 3.08
C ILE A 58 -15.29 11.45 4.01
N LEU A 59 -14.12 11.94 3.62
CA LEU A 59 -12.94 11.92 4.48
C LEU A 59 -13.14 12.82 5.70
N VAL A 60 -12.99 12.27 6.90
CA VAL A 60 -13.05 13.02 8.17
C VAL A 60 -11.65 13.50 8.53
N ARG A 61 -10.73 12.57 8.81
CA ARG A 61 -9.33 12.87 9.12
C ARG A 61 -8.39 11.78 8.66
N VAL A 62 -7.16 12.17 8.35
CA VAL A 62 -6.04 11.25 8.15
C VAL A 62 -5.41 10.95 9.51
N LEU A 63 -5.26 9.67 9.85
CA LEU A 63 -4.66 9.22 11.11
C LEU A 63 -3.15 9.08 10.98
N ARG A 64 -2.72 8.46 9.88
CA ARG A 64 -1.32 8.11 9.66
C ARG A 64 -1.04 8.05 8.18
N ALA A 65 0.10 8.56 7.76
CA ALA A 65 0.60 8.39 6.41
C ALA A 65 2.05 7.93 6.44
N GLN A 66 2.38 6.96 5.59
CA GLN A 66 3.72 6.40 5.50
C GLN A 66 4.09 6.10 4.06
N THR A 67 5.38 6.20 3.75
CA THR A 67 5.94 5.81 2.46
C THR A 67 7.09 4.83 2.65
N LYS A 68 7.26 3.97 1.65
CA LYS A 68 8.33 2.99 1.59
C LYS A 68 8.72 2.75 0.15
N LYS A 69 10.02 2.72 -0.12
CA LYS A 69 10.55 2.25 -1.39
C LYS A 69 10.75 0.74 -1.30
N GLY A 70 10.47 0.02 -2.38
CA GLY A 70 10.73 -1.40 -2.54
C GLY A 70 11.08 -1.70 -3.98
N PHE A 71 11.43 -2.94 -4.23
CA PHE A 71 11.68 -3.48 -5.56
C PHE A 71 10.64 -4.56 -5.88
N SER A 72 10.22 -4.63 -7.14
CA SER A 72 9.44 -5.74 -7.68
C SER A 72 10.19 -6.33 -8.85
N PRO A 73 10.33 -7.66 -8.91
CA PRO A 73 10.90 -8.33 -10.07
C PRO A 73 10.02 -8.09 -11.32
N PRO A 74 10.62 -7.97 -12.52
CA PRO A 74 12.05 -7.79 -12.79
C PRO A 74 12.42 -6.30 -12.71
N ASN A 75 13.23 -5.91 -11.73
CA ASN A 75 13.90 -4.59 -11.64
C ASN A 75 13.02 -3.32 -11.58
N ILE A 76 11.74 -3.40 -11.24
CA ILE A 76 10.88 -2.22 -11.12
C ILE A 76 10.95 -1.65 -9.70
N THR A 77 11.43 -0.41 -9.56
CA THR A 77 11.32 0.29 -8.27
C THR A 77 9.86 0.65 -8.01
N ILE A 78 9.35 0.26 -6.84
CA ILE A 78 8.00 0.56 -6.38
C ILE A 78 8.08 1.52 -5.20
N LYS A 79 7.28 2.59 -5.26
CA LYS A 79 6.99 3.43 -4.11
C LYS A 79 5.63 3.06 -3.54
N ARG A 80 5.65 2.34 -2.40
CA ARG A 80 4.45 1.99 -1.65
C ARG A 80 4.13 3.07 -0.63
N ARG A 81 2.88 3.51 -0.57
CA ARG A 81 2.38 4.45 0.42
C ARG A 81 1.20 3.80 1.15
N ARG A 82 1.10 4.08 2.44
CA ARG A 82 0.00 3.67 3.29
C ARG A 82 -0.60 4.92 3.90
N VAL A 83 -1.90 5.08 3.79
CA VAL A 83 -2.65 6.16 4.42
C VAL A 83 -3.80 5.54 5.20
N ASP A 84 -3.72 5.63 6.52
CA ASP A 84 -4.80 5.22 7.41
C ASP A 84 -5.64 6.47 7.70
N CYS A 85 -6.94 6.41 7.44
CA CYS A 85 -7.85 7.54 7.55
C CYS A 85 -9.21 7.11 8.10
N THR A 86 -10.03 8.08 8.45
CA THR A 86 -11.42 7.87 8.88
C THR A 86 -12.37 8.50 7.87
N ALA A 87 -13.42 7.78 7.54
CA ALA A 87 -14.40 8.19 6.55
C ALA A 87 -15.82 8.09 7.15
N LYS A 88 -16.66 9.09 6.91
CA LYS A 88 -18.05 9.12 7.37
C LYS A 88 -18.98 8.87 6.20
N ASN A 89 -19.96 7.98 6.37
CA ASN A 89 -21.05 7.85 5.39
C ASN A 89 -21.93 9.12 5.42
N THR A 90 -22.16 9.73 4.26
CA THR A 90 -22.94 10.98 4.15
C THR A 90 -24.42 10.80 4.49
N VAL A 91 -24.97 9.60 4.25
CA VAL A 91 -26.39 9.29 4.51
C VAL A 91 -26.67 9.14 6.02
N CYS A 92 -25.63 9.13 6.85
CA CYS A 92 -25.80 8.88 8.27
C CYS A 92 -25.95 10.16 9.10
N HIS A 93 -27.15 10.30 9.69
CA HIS A 93 -27.51 11.44 10.54
C HIS A 93 -26.79 11.47 11.90
N ARG A 94 -26.38 10.32 12.46
CA ARG A 94 -25.67 10.24 13.75
C ARG A 94 -24.19 9.86 13.58
N SER A 95 -23.30 10.61 14.23
CA SER A 95 -21.83 10.45 14.12
C SER A 95 -21.31 9.11 14.65
N GLY A 96 -21.96 8.56 15.68
CA GLY A 96 -21.41 7.51 16.56
C GLY A 96 -21.22 6.12 15.97
N GLY A 97 -21.79 5.80 14.80
CA GLY A 97 -21.69 4.45 14.19
C GLY A 97 -21.32 4.44 12.70
N CYS A 98 -21.12 5.63 12.13
CA CYS A 98 -21.01 5.81 10.67
C CYS A 98 -19.65 6.28 10.20
N ILE A 99 -18.71 6.40 11.14
CA ILE A 99 -17.31 6.60 10.85
C ILE A 99 -16.67 5.22 10.71
N ARG A 100 -15.94 5.02 9.62
CA ARG A 100 -15.17 3.82 9.32
C ARG A 100 -13.71 4.17 9.18
N THR A 101 -12.84 3.35 9.75
CA THR A 101 -11.40 3.49 9.57
C THR A 101 -10.99 2.71 8.33
N LEU A 102 -10.29 3.39 7.42
CA LEU A 102 -9.87 2.86 6.13
C LEU A 102 -8.36 2.94 6.00
N ARG A 103 -7.77 1.90 5.44
CA ARG A 103 -6.38 1.84 4.99
C ARG A 103 -6.34 1.91 3.48
N THR A 104 -5.81 3.02 2.96
CA THR A 104 -5.51 3.20 1.55
C THR A 104 -4.05 2.84 1.29
N ILE A 105 -3.81 1.89 0.42
CA ILE A 105 -2.49 1.48 -0.06
C ILE A 105 -2.34 1.97 -1.49
N ILE A 106 -1.30 2.75 -1.73
CA ILE A 106 -0.95 3.23 -3.07
C ILE A 106 0.38 2.63 -3.48
N MET A 107 0.42 2.07 -4.67
CA MET A 107 1.65 1.59 -5.29
C MET A 107 1.91 2.41 -6.54
N ASN A 108 3.02 3.15 -6.54
CA ASN A 108 3.52 3.83 -7.73
C ASN A 108 4.71 3.04 -8.27
N TYR A 109 4.65 2.70 -9.54
CA TYR A 109 5.77 2.17 -10.30
C TYR A 109 6.51 3.34 -10.98
N LEU A 110 7.81 3.19 -11.28
CA LEU A 110 8.59 4.25 -11.96
C LEU A 110 8.03 4.61 -13.34
N ASN A 111 7.37 3.67 -14.01
CA ASN A 111 6.70 3.86 -15.30
C ASN A 111 5.29 4.50 -15.18
N GLY A 112 4.94 5.06 -14.01
CA GLY A 112 3.74 5.88 -13.84
C GLY A 112 2.48 5.13 -13.41
N THR A 113 2.48 3.80 -13.39
CA THR A 113 1.31 3.03 -12.95
C THR A 113 1.01 3.28 -11.48
N ARG A 114 -0.27 3.55 -11.16
CA ARG A 114 -0.76 3.82 -9.80
C ARG A 114 -1.87 2.83 -9.43
N THR A 115 -1.56 1.85 -8.59
CA THR A 115 -2.57 0.95 -8.02
C THR A 115 -3.03 1.51 -6.69
N ILE A 116 -4.35 1.60 -6.48
CA ILE A 116 -4.96 2.03 -5.21
C ILE A 116 -5.81 0.86 -4.69
N ASN A 117 -5.49 0.38 -3.49
CA ASN A 117 -6.27 -0.63 -2.78
C ASN A 117 -6.75 -0.04 -1.45
N VAL A 118 -8.00 -0.30 -1.08
CA VAL A 118 -8.60 0.25 0.14
C VAL A 118 -9.21 -0.88 0.94
N ARG A 119 -8.95 -0.91 2.25
CA ARG A 119 -9.49 -1.93 3.16
C ARG A 119 -9.95 -1.28 4.47
N LEU A 120 -10.94 -1.89 5.11
CA LEU A 120 -11.28 -1.57 6.49
C LEU A 120 -10.14 -1.98 7.43
N ILE A 121 -9.96 -1.24 8.51
CA ILE A 121 -9.08 -1.57 9.65
C ILE A 121 -9.97 -1.87 10.85
#